data_AF-A0A0V0QD21-F1
#
_entry.id   AF-A0A0V0QD21-F1
#
_cell.length_a   1.000
_cell.length_b   1.000
_cell.length_c   1.000
_cell.angle_alpha   90.00
_cell.angle_beta   90.00
_cell.angle_gamma   90.00
#
_symmetry.space_group_name_H-M   'P 1'
#
loop_
_entity.id
_entity.type
_entity.pdbx_description
1 polymer ?
#
loop_
_entity_poly.entity_id
_entity_poly.type
_entity_poly.pdbx_seq_one_letter_code
_entity_poly.pdbx_strand_id
1 'polypeptide(L)'
;MEYENDFSDFILVYDKPQQQQILKKEDWDQIIMQNSLNGFRYKDIHYSLLKGIKYSTRKDIWLVLADVKSLKDEYQVNFKDLTKITSKDAGQIKKDVLRTYVEYKECNAEEFQKYLYQILNAYAILDPELGYAQGMNFIVAALLIHLDPNINSSVSEDTYIIEDKFIENSFWILIKKHELQKYINFVYLIANLQIQKGAYNEKKED
;
A
#
# COMPACT_ATOMS: atom_id res chain seq x y z
N MET A 1 8.39 5.78 42.25
CA MET A 1 8.55 5.62 40.80
C MET A 1 7.19 5.20 40.28
N GLU A 2 6.36 6.19 40.00
CA GLU A 2 5.02 5.98 39.45
C GLU A 2 5.16 5.70 37.96
N TYR A 3 4.49 4.65 37.50
CA TYR A 3 4.36 4.34 36.09
C TYR A 3 3.45 5.39 35.45
N GLU A 4 4.00 6.25 34.60
CA GLU A 4 3.23 7.09 33.70
C GLU A 4 2.46 6.17 32.74
N ASN A 5 1.13 6.23 32.83
CA ASN A 5 0.22 5.63 31.86
C ASN A 5 0.39 6.36 30.52
N ASP A 6 1.17 5.78 29.61
CA ASP A 6 1.36 6.21 28.20
C ASP A 6 0.11 5.96 27.32
N PHE A 7 -1.08 6.00 27.93
CA PHE A 7 -2.40 5.88 27.30
C PHE A 7 -3.21 7.18 27.40
N SER A 8 -2.61 8.26 27.92
CA SER A 8 -3.28 9.57 28.05
C SER A 8 -3.54 10.26 26.71
N ASP A 9 -2.87 9.86 25.63
CA ASP A 9 -3.15 10.31 24.25
C ASP A 9 -4.51 9.81 23.71
N PHE A 10 -5.20 8.93 24.43
CA PHE A 10 -6.56 8.48 24.09
C PHE A 10 -7.67 9.31 24.74
N ILE A 11 -7.33 10.32 25.57
CA ILE A 11 -8.30 11.35 25.90
C ILE A 11 -8.42 12.25 24.68
N LEU A 12 -9.40 11.94 23.84
CA LEU A 12 -10.09 12.90 23.02
C LEU A 12 -10.54 14.04 23.94
N VAL A 13 -9.65 15.00 24.17
CA VAL A 13 -10.04 16.31 24.65
C VAL A 13 -11.06 16.76 23.63
N TYR A 14 -12.31 16.84 24.08
CA TYR A 14 -13.44 17.40 23.34
C TYR A 14 -13.16 18.87 23.09
N ASP A 15 -12.20 19.13 22.22
CA ASP A 15 -12.02 20.40 21.57
C ASP A 15 -13.23 20.55 20.64
N LYS A 16 -13.87 21.72 20.66
CA LYS A 16 -15.11 21.98 19.91
C LYS A 16 -15.00 21.36 18.50
N PRO A 17 -16.03 20.66 17.98
CA PRO A 17 -15.94 19.98 16.69
C PRO A 17 -15.68 21.01 15.59
N GLN A 18 -14.42 21.29 15.31
CA GLN A 18 -14.01 22.03 14.14
C GLN A 18 -14.38 21.14 12.96
N GLN A 19 -15.30 21.62 12.11
CA GLN A 19 -15.79 20.88 10.96
C GLN A 19 -14.61 20.31 10.16
N GLN A 20 -14.59 18.99 10.04
CA GLN A 20 -13.67 18.27 9.16
C GLN A 20 -14.05 18.62 7.72
N GLN A 21 -13.07 18.95 6.91
CA GLN A 21 -13.28 19.32 5.52
C GLN A 21 -12.75 18.21 4.62
N ILE A 22 -13.49 17.91 3.55
CA ILE A 22 -13.01 17.02 2.51
C ILE A 22 -12.08 17.82 1.61
N LEU A 23 -10.84 17.37 1.47
CA LEU A 23 -9.85 17.92 0.56
C LEU A 23 -10.35 17.83 -0.87
N LYS A 24 -10.26 18.94 -1.58
CA LYS A 24 -10.64 19.05 -2.99
C LYS A 24 -9.55 18.46 -3.87
N LYS A 25 -9.82 18.39 -5.17
CA LYS A 25 -8.85 17.88 -6.14
C LYS A 25 -7.56 18.71 -6.11
N GLU A 26 -7.70 20.02 -6.03
CA GLU A 26 -6.59 20.97 -6.06
C GLU A 26 -5.68 20.81 -4.83
N ASP A 27 -6.27 20.48 -3.67
CA ASP A 27 -5.53 20.19 -2.44
C ASP A 27 -4.67 18.92 -2.61
N TRP A 28 -5.25 17.86 -3.17
CA TRP A 28 -4.51 16.62 -3.46
C TRP A 28 -3.44 16.82 -4.54
N ASP A 29 -3.74 17.59 -5.59
CA ASP A 29 -2.77 17.93 -6.64
C ASP A 29 -1.58 18.70 -6.03
N GLN A 30 -1.84 19.64 -5.11
CA GLN A 30 -0.80 20.35 -4.37
C GLN A 30 0.04 19.39 -3.51
N ILE A 31 -0.60 18.50 -2.73
CA ILE A 31 0.09 17.49 -1.90
C ILE A 31 1.04 16.63 -2.73
N ILE A 32 0.58 16.17 -3.90
CA ILE A 32 1.37 15.36 -4.82
C ILE A 32 2.54 16.17 -5.39
N MET A 33 2.29 17.38 -5.88
CA MET A 33 3.32 18.26 -6.46
C MET A 33 4.42 18.61 -5.45
N GLN A 34 4.05 18.88 -4.20
CA GLN A 34 5.01 19.22 -3.15
C GLN A 34 5.65 18.00 -2.49
N ASN A 35 5.16 16.78 -2.80
CA ASN A 35 5.52 15.53 -2.15
C ASN A 35 5.54 15.65 -0.61
N SER A 36 4.52 16.28 -0.04
CA SER A 36 4.43 16.56 1.40
C SER A 36 2.98 16.78 1.81
N LEU A 37 2.65 16.48 3.06
CA LEU A 37 1.37 16.80 3.69
C LEU A 37 1.37 18.18 4.37
N ASN A 38 2.50 18.90 4.31
CA ASN A 38 2.67 20.20 4.95
C ASN A 38 1.65 21.21 4.41
N GLY A 39 1.11 22.02 5.32
CA GLY A 39 0.07 23.00 5.01
C GLY A 39 -1.36 22.46 5.12
N PHE A 40 -1.54 21.15 5.35
CA PHE A 40 -2.86 20.52 5.51
C PHE A 40 -3.06 19.97 6.92
N ARG A 41 -4.29 20.08 7.44
CA ARG A 41 -4.61 19.54 8.77
C ARG A 41 -4.71 18.03 8.70
N TYR A 42 -4.00 17.33 9.60
CA TYR A 42 -4.06 15.86 9.71
C TYR A 42 -5.49 15.31 9.71
N LYS A 43 -6.40 15.95 10.47
CA LYS A 43 -7.81 15.52 10.55
C LYS A 43 -8.58 15.62 9.23
N ASP A 44 -8.25 16.58 8.37
CA ASP A 44 -8.90 16.72 7.06
C ASP A 44 -8.36 15.70 6.07
N ILE A 45 -7.04 15.46 6.10
CA ILE A 45 -6.41 14.38 5.33
C ILE A 45 -7.04 13.05 5.69
N HIS A 46 -7.05 12.72 6.99
CA HIS A 46 -7.61 11.48 7.50
C HIS A 46 -9.10 11.34 7.13
N TYR A 47 -9.91 12.37 7.36
CA TYR A 47 -11.33 12.35 6.99
C TYR A 47 -11.53 12.17 5.48
N SER A 48 -10.72 12.82 4.65
CA SER A 48 -10.79 12.71 3.19
C SER A 48 -10.39 11.32 2.69
N LEU A 49 -9.37 10.71 3.30
CA LEU A 49 -8.97 9.33 3.00
C LEU A 49 -10.09 8.34 3.35
N LEU A 50 -10.78 8.54 4.48
CA LEU A 50 -11.95 7.73 4.85
C LEU A 50 -13.13 7.88 3.87
N LYS A 51 -13.31 9.07 3.28
CA LYS A 51 -14.30 9.31 2.22
C LYS A 51 -13.86 8.75 0.86
N GLY A 52 -12.60 8.37 0.74
CA GLY A 52 -12.01 7.80 -0.45
C GLY A 52 -11.36 8.85 -1.34
N ILE A 53 -10.27 8.43 -1.98
CA ILE A 53 -9.55 9.21 -2.99
C ILE A 53 -9.74 8.57 -4.37
N LYS A 54 -9.70 9.42 -5.41
CA LYS A 54 -9.85 9.00 -6.81
C LYS A 54 -8.79 7.96 -7.17
N TYR A 55 -9.19 6.92 -7.90
CA TYR A 55 -8.30 5.82 -8.27
C TYR A 55 -7.02 6.31 -8.95
N SER A 56 -7.14 7.27 -9.89
CA SER A 56 -6.02 7.81 -10.66
C SER A 56 -4.94 8.51 -9.82
N THR A 57 -5.28 9.01 -8.63
CA THR A 57 -4.34 9.74 -7.75
C THR A 57 -3.88 8.91 -6.55
N ARG A 58 -4.43 7.71 -6.34
CA ARG A 58 -4.08 6.83 -5.21
C ARG A 58 -2.60 6.55 -5.14
N LYS A 59 -2.01 6.19 -6.28
CA LYS A 59 -0.59 5.84 -6.36
C LYS A 59 0.31 6.96 -5.83
N ASP A 60 0.04 8.19 -6.25
CA ASP A 60 0.89 9.33 -5.90
C ASP A 60 0.65 9.75 -4.45
N ILE A 61 -0.61 9.76 -4.01
CA ILE A 61 -0.97 10.08 -2.62
C ILE A 61 -0.35 9.08 -1.64
N TRP A 62 -0.38 7.78 -1.93
CA TRP A 62 0.20 6.77 -1.03
C TRP A 62 1.72 6.88 -0.92
N LEU A 63 2.41 7.30 -1.98
CA LEU A 63 3.84 7.57 -1.92
C LEU A 63 4.16 8.75 -1.00
N VAL A 64 3.35 9.80 -1.05
CA VAL A 64 3.48 10.94 -0.14
C VAL A 64 3.18 10.53 1.30
N LEU A 65 2.12 9.77 1.53
CA LEU A 65 1.75 9.28 2.88
C LEU A 65 2.83 8.39 3.49
N ALA A 66 3.47 7.54 2.66
CA ALA A 66 4.55 6.66 3.09
C ALA A 66 5.89 7.39 3.24
N ASP A 67 5.98 8.65 2.82
CA ASP A 67 7.21 9.44 2.77
C ASP A 67 8.40 8.65 2.21
N VAL A 68 8.19 8.04 1.03
CA VAL A 68 9.16 7.12 0.39
C VAL A 68 10.53 7.77 0.19
N LYS A 69 10.57 9.09 0.00
CA LYS A 69 11.83 9.82 -0.13
C LYS A 69 12.64 9.72 1.16
N SER A 70 12.05 10.05 2.30
CA SER A 70 12.74 9.97 3.59
C SER A 70 13.14 8.53 3.93
N LEU A 71 12.31 7.54 3.60
CA LEU A 71 12.67 6.12 3.77
C LEU A 71 13.94 5.74 2.99
N LYS A 72 14.04 6.16 1.73
CA LYS A 72 15.22 5.87 0.90
C LYS A 72 16.47 6.51 1.49
N ASP A 73 16.36 7.74 2.00
CA ASP A 73 17.46 8.47 2.64
C ASP A 73 17.85 7.86 4.00
N GLU A 74 16.87 7.33 4.75
CA GLU A 74 17.07 6.68 6.05
C GLU A 74 17.76 5.32 5.91
N TYR A 75 17.21 4.42 5.09
CA TYR A 75 17.71 3.06 4.97
C TYR A 75 18.94 2.96 4.06
N GLN A 76 19.07 3.84 3.06
CA GLN A 76 20.19 3.84 2.10
C GLN A 76 20.47 2.49 1.43
N VAL A 77 19.42 1.67 1.28
CA VAL A 77 19.48 0.35 0.63
C VAL A 77 18.88 0.40 -0.76
N ASN A 78 19.42 -0.44 -1.64
CA ASN A 78 18.84 -0.67 -2.96
C ASN A 78 17.90 -1.88 -2.92
N PHE A 79 16.63 -1.68 -3.28
CA PHE A 79 15.65 -2.76 -3.37
C PHE A 79 16.13 -3.93 -4.24
N LYS A 80 16.76 -3.66 -5.39
CA LYS A 80 17.26 -4.71 -6.30
C LYS A 80 18.33 -5.58 -5.65
N ASP A 81 19.13 -5.03 -4.74
CA ASP A 81 20.14 -5.82 -4.02
C ASP A 81 19.50 -6.72 -2.97
N LEU A 82 18.48 -6.24 -2.27
CA LEU A 82 17.70 -7.05 -1.31
C LEU A 82 17.03 -8.27 -2.00
N THR A 83 16.52 -8.09 -3.22
CA THR A 83 15.87 -9.21 -3.95
C THR A 83 16.81 -10.36 -4.33
N LYS A 84 18.13 -10.14 -4.29
CA LYS A 84 19.14 -11.19 -4.59
C LYS A 84 19.41 -12.10 -3.38
N ILE A 85 19.04 -11.67 -2.19
CA ILE A 85 19.29 -12.38 -0.93
C ILE A 85 18.05 -13.17 -0.57
N THR A 86 18.19 -14.46 -0.22
CA THR A 86 17.06 -15.29 0.21
C THR A 86 16.86 -15.18 1.72
N SER A 87 15.68 -14.76 2.15
CA SER A 87 15.34 -14.65 3.59
C SER A 87 15.09 -16.02 4.23
N LYS A 88 15.17 -16.07 5.56
CA LYS A 88 14.79 -17.25 6.36
C LYS A 88 13.32 -17.66 6.13
N ASP A 89 12.47 -16.71 5.75
CA ASP A 89 11.02 -16.90 5.57
C ASP A 89 10.63 -17.27 4.14
N ALA A 90 11.58 -17.36 3.20
CA ALA A 90 11.33 -17.59 1.78
C ALA A 90 10.42 -18.81 1.50
N GLY A 91 10.56 -19.88 2.28
CA GLY A 91 9.71 -21.06 2.15
C GLY A 91 8.24 -20.80 2.49
N GLN A 92 7.97 -19.99 3.52
CA GLN A 92 6.61 -19.59 3.90
C GLN A 92 6.05 -18.58 2.88
N ILE A 93 6.85 -17.59 2.47
CA ILE A 93 6.46 -16.59 1.47
C ILE A 93 6.01 -17.28 0.19
N LYS A 94 6.78 -18.25 -0.34
CA LYS A 94 6.41 -19.00 -1.56
C LYS A 94 5.05 -19.70 -1.44
N LYS A 95 4.76 -20.31 -0.29
CA LYS A 95 3.47 -20.97 -0.05
C LYS A 95 2.33 -19.96 -0.02
N ASP A 96 2.54 -18.80 0.60
CA ASP A 96 1.53 -17.75 0.73
C ASP A 96 1.25 -17.05 -0.60
N VAL A 97 2.29 -16.79 -1.40
CA VAL A 97 2.17 -16.25 -2.76
C VAL A 97 1.22 -17.09 -3.61
N LEU A 98 1.36 -18.42 -3.62
CA LEU A 98 0.53 -19.34 -4.41
C LEU A 98 -0.95 -19.36 -4.01
N ARG A 99 -1.30 -18.88 -2.81
CA ARG A 99 -2.68 -18.81 -2.30
C ARG A 99 -3.22 -17.38 -2.18
N THR A 100 -2.50 -16.38 -2.69
CA THR A 100 -2.89 -14.97 -2.60
C THR A 100 -3.83 -14.60 -3.74
N TYR A 101 -5.08 -14.25 -3.43
CA TYR A 101 -6.07 -13.76 -4.41
C TYR A 101 -6.19 -14.63 -5.66
N VAL A 102 -6.20 -15.96 -5.48
CA VAL A 102 -6.24 -16.94 -6.57
C VAL A 102 -7.46 -16.80 -7.49
N GLU A 103 -8.50 -16.11 -7.03
CA GLU A 103 -9.68 -15.77 -7.80
C GLU A 103 -9.47 -14.61 -8.80
N TYR A 104 -8.31 -13.96 -8.80
CA TYR A 104 -7.91 -12.91 -9.73
C TYR A 104 -6.86 -13.45 -10.70
N LYS A 105 -7.12 -13.36 -12.01
CA LYS A 105 -6.27 -13.96 -13.05
C LYS A 105 -4.86 -13.39 -13.01
N GLU A 106 -4.76 -12.09 -12.73
CA GLU A 106 -3.52 -11.32 -12.64
C GLU A 106 -2.63 -11.85 -11.50
N CYS A 107 -3.23 -12.25 -10.38
CA CYS A 107 -2.51 -12.79 -9.23
C CYS A 107 -1.95 -14.21 -9.48
N ASN A 108 -2.49 -14.92 -10.47
CA ASN A 108 -2.00 -16.23 -10.90
C ASN A 108 -0.89 -16.14 -11.97
N ALA A 109 -0.63 -14.94 -12.52
CA ALA A 109 0.45 -14.76 -13.48
C ALA A 109 1.82 -14.94 -12.80
N GLU A 110 2.74 -15.65 -13.47
CA GLU A 110 4.07 -15.97 -12.93
C GLU A 110 4.85 -14.70 -12.56
N GLU A 111 4.79 -13.67 -13.42
CA GLU A 111 5.45 -12.39 -13.17
C GLU A 111 4.85 -11.68 -11.94
N PHE A 112 3.53 -11.69 -11.75
CA PHE A 112 2.91 -11.13 -10.55
C PHE A 112 3.38 -11.84 -9.28
N GLN A 113 3.36 -13.18 -9.28
CA GLN A 113 3.80 -13.99 -8.15
C GLN A 113 5.27 -13.76 -7.83
N LYS A 114 6.10 -13.60 -8.85
CA LYS A 114 7.52 -13.24 -8.73
C LYS A 114 7.71 -11.86 -8.11
N TYR A 115 6.97 -10.84 -8.54
CA TYR A 115 7.04 -9.51 -7.94
C TYR A 115 6.56 -9.51 -6.49
N LEU A 116 5.46 -10.22 -6.20
CA LEU A 116 4.94 -10.40 -4.85
C LEU A 116 5.98 -11.07 -3.94
N TYR A 117 6.63 -12.15 -4.42
CA TYR A 117 7.72 -12.80 -3.70
C TYR A 117 8.90 -11.87 -3.47
N GLN A 118 9.35 -11.13 -4.49
CA GLN A 118 10.49 -10.22 -4.39
C GLN A 118 10.29 -9.15 -3.32
N ILE A 119 9.12 -8.52 -3.28
CA ILE A 119 8.81 -7.49 -2.28
C ILE A 119 8.78 -8.07 -0.87
N LEU A 120 8.06 -9.18 -0.65
CA LEU A 120 7.94 -9.80 0.66
C LEU A 120 9.28 -10.33 1.17
N ASN A 121 10.07 -10.94 0.29
CA ASN A 121 11.39 -11.44 0.64
C ASN A 121 12.35 -10.29 0.94
N ALA A 122 12.37 -9.22 0.13
CA ALA A 122 13.20 -8.05 0.39
C ALA A 122 12.84 -7.39 1.72
N TYR A 123 11.55 -7.32 2.07
CA TYR A 123 11.11 -6.84 3.38
C TYR A 123 11.67 -7.70 4.51
N ALA A 124 11.54 -9.02 4.41
CA ALA A 124 12.04 -9.95 5.44
C ALA A 124 13.57 -9.94 5.58
N ILE A 125 14.31 -9.51 4.55
CA ILE A 125 15.75 -9.21 4.64
C ILE A 125 16.02 -7.89 5.33
N LEU A 126 15.24 -6.84 5.02
CA LEU A 126 15.43 -5.51 5.57
C LEU A 126 15.14 -5.48 7.09
N ASP A 127 14.08 -6.16 7.51
CA ASP A 127 13.63 -6.24 8.89
C ASP A 127 13.58 -7.72 9.31
N PRO A 128 14.74 -8.32 9.67
CA PRO A 128 14.84 -9.73 10.02
C PRO A 128 14.24 -10.06 11.41
N GLU A 129 14.03 -9.05 12.26
CA GLU A 129 13.39 -9.22 13.57
C GLU A 129 11.90 -9.53 13.40
N LEU A 130 11.18 -8.73 12.61
CA LEU A 130 9.79 -9.03 12.27
C LEU A 130 9.70 -10.14 11.22
N GLY A 131 10.58 -10.10 10.21
CA GLY A 131 10.56 -11.00 9.07
C GLY A 131 9.25 -10.92 8.28
N TYR A 132 8.81 -12.04 7.74
CA TYR A 132 7.51 -12.18 7.11
C TYR A 132 6.43 -12.65 8.09
N ALA A 133 5.40 -11.83 8.27
CA ALA A 133 4.18 -12.20 8.98
C ALA A 133 3.06 -12.61 8.01
N GLN A 134 2.32 -13.66 8.36
CA GLN A 134 1.17 -14.13 7.57
C GLN A 134 0.15 -13.00 7.38
N GLY A 135 -0.28 -12.79 6.14
CA GLY A 135 -1.22 -11.74 5.76
C GLY A 135 -0.56 -10.57 5.03
N MET A 136 0.76 -10.40 5.15
CA MET A 136 1.49 -9.37 4.40
C MET A 136 1.38 -9.55 2.88
N ASN A 137 1.28 -10.80 2.42
CA ASN A 137 1.03 -11.15 1.03
C ASN A 137 -0.22 -10.45 0.45
N PHE A 138 -1.31 -10.37 1.22
CA PHE A 138 -2.53 -9.71 0.76
C PHE A 138 -2.38 -8.19 0.68
N ILE A 139 -1.60 -7.59 1.57
CA ILE A 139 -1.30 -6.15 1.54
C ILE A 139 -0.47 -5.82 0.29
N VAL A 140 0.61 -6.57 0.06
CA VAL A 140 1.49 -6.32 -1.09
C VAL A 140 0.78 -6.57 -2.40
N ALA A 141 0.00 -7.65 -2.52
CA ALA A 141 -0.78 -7.90 -3.72
C ALA A 141 -1.78 -6.76 -3.99
N ALA A 142 -2.46 -6.25 -2.96
CA ALA A 142 -3.35 -5.11 -3.11
C ALA A 142 -2.60 -3.83 -3.54
N LEU A 143 -1.41 -3.59 -3.01
CA LEU A 143 -0.56 -2.46 -3.45
C LEU A 143 -0.17 -2.60 -4.92
N LEU A 144 0.30 -3.78 -5.36
CA LEU A 144 0.66 -4.02 -6.75
C LEU A 144 -0.52 -3.76 -7.70
N ILE A 145 -1.72 -4.24 -7.34
CA ILE A 145 -2.94 -4.03 -8.14
C ILE A 145 -3.33 -2.55 -8.20
N HIS A 146 -3.22 -1.81 -7.10
CA HIS A 146 -3.68 -0.43 -7.06
C HIS A 146 -2.65 0.62 -7.51
N LEU A 147 -1.35 0.29 -7.49
CA LEU A 147 -0.30 1.19 -7.92
C LEU A 147 -0.06 1.12 -9.43
N ASP A 148 -0.30 -0.04 -10.05
CA ASP A 148 -0.19 -0.18 -11.50
C ASP A 148 -1.50 0.26 -12.19
N PRO A 149 -1.50 1.38 -12.95
CA PRO A 149 -2.66 1.78 -13.74
C PRO A 149 -3.01 0.78 -14.85
N ASN A 150 -2.06 -0.07 -15.26
CA ASN A 150 -2.21 -0.97 -16.39
C ASN A 150 -2.77 -2.36 -16.04
N ILE A 151 -2.90 -2.69 -14.75
CA ILE A 151 -3.42 -4.01 -14.33
C ILE A 151 -4.84 -4.28 -14.81
N ASN A 152 -5.66 -3.22 -14.87
CA ASN A 152 -7.06 -3.33 -15.28
C ASN A 152 -7.24 -3.08 -16.79
N SER A 153 -6.17 -2.73 -17.50
CA SER A 153 -6.22 -2.37 -18.93
C SER A 153 -5.42 -3.30 -19.83
N SER A 154 -4.73 -4.31 -19.28
CA SER A 154 -3.92 -5.26 -20.05
C SER A 154 -4.79 -6.03 -21.06
N VAL A 155 -4.62 -5.65 -22.33
CA VAL A 155 -5.33 -6.13 -23.52
C VAL A 155 -4.87 -7.54 -23.95
N SER A 156 -3.77 -8.05 -23.39
CA SER A 156 -3.23 -9.39 -23.67
C SER A 156 -3.29 -10.27 -22.43
N GLU A 157 -3.99 -11.38 -22.55
CA GLU A 157 -4.39 -12.27 -21.47
C GLU A 157 -3.27 -13.01 -20.73
N ASP A 158 -2.03 -12.97 -21.22
CA ASP A 158 -0.98 -13.92 -20.81
C ASP A 158 0.33 -13.29 -20.31
N THR A 159 0.49 -11.97 -20.37
CA THR A 159 1.73 -11.30 -19.93
C THR A 159 1.41 -10.05 -19.13
N TYR A 160 1.66 -10.11 -17.82
CA TYR A 160 1.44 -9.01 -16.90
C TYR A 160 2.78 -8.38 -16.47
N ILE A 161 3.11 -7.22 -17.03
CA ILE A 161 4.37 -6.51 -16.76
C ILE A 161 4.05 -5.28 -15.93
N ILE A 162 4.53 -5.28 -14.69
CA ILE A 162 4.51 -4.12 -13.82
C ILE A 162 5.84 -3.37 -14.01
N GLU A 163 5.80 -2.05 -14.18
CA GLU A 163 7.03 -1.27 -14.24
C GLU A 163 7.83 -1.39 -12.91
N ASP A 164 9.15 -1.53 -13.00
CA ASP A 164 10.09 -1.65 -11.87
C ASP A 164 9.80 -0.64 -10.74
N LYS A 165 9.42 0.59 -11.11
CA LYS A 165 9.14 1.67 -10.15
C LYS A 165 7.94 1.35 -9.25
N PHE A 166 6.88 0.69 -9.76
CA PHE A 166 5.72 0.34 -8.95
C PHE A 166 6.01 -0.81 -7.98
N ILE A 167 6.87 -1.75 -8.39
CA ILE A 167 7.33 -2.84 -7.54
C ILE A 167 8.13 -2.27 -6.36
N GLU A 168 9.10 -1.40 -6.65
CA GLU A 168 9.92 -0.75 -5.61
C GLU A 168 9.07 0.14 -4.69
N ASN A 169 8.13 0.90 -5.25
CA ASN A 169 7.20 1.72 -4.48
C ASN A 169 6.35 0.90 -3.50
N SER A 170 5.85 -0.27 -3.94
CA SER A 170 5.09 -1.18 -3.08
C SER A 170 5.92 -1.66 -1.88
N PHE A 171 7.20 -1.93 -2.10
CA PHE A 171 8.14 -2.29 -1.05
C PHE A 171 8.32 -1.16 -0.02
N TRP A 172 8.53 0.08 -0.47
CA TRP A 172 8.68 1.22 0.45
C TRP A 172 7.40 1.52 1.25
N ILE A 173 6.23 1.42 0.60
CA ILE A 173 4.94 1.59 1.28
C ILE A 173 4.74 0.49 2.35
N LEU A 174 5.16 -0.76 2.07
CA LEU A 174 5.08 -1.87 3.02
C LEU A 174 5.90 -1.60 4.29
N ILE A 175 7.06 -0.94 4.19
CA ILE A 175 7.89 -0.59 5.35
C ILE A 175 7.10 0.28 6.33
N LYS A 176 6.34 1.26 5.83
CA LYS A 176 5.49 2.14 6.64
C LYS A 176 4.12 1.57 6.99
N LYS A 177 3.86 0.28 6.77
CA LYS A 177 2.53 -0.34 6.98
C LYS A 177 1.90 -0.01 8.35
N HIS A 178 2.67 -0.03 9.43
CA HIS A 178 2.16 0.24 10.78
C HIS A 178 1.74 1.71 10.97
N GLU A 179 2.51 2.65 10.43
CA GLU A 179 2.18 4.07 10.46
C GLU A 179 1.00 4.38 9.53
N LEU A 180 0.94 3.67 8.39
CA LEU A 180 -0.11 3.81 7.39
C LEU A 180 -1.43 3.17 7.77
N GLN A 181 -1.47 2.24 8.73
CA GLN A 181 -2.72 1.66 9.25
C GLN A 181 -3.71 2.75 9.75
N LYS A 182 -3.20 3.91 10.17
CA LYS A 182 -3.99 5.06 10.60
C LYS A 182 -4.66 5.82 9.44
N TYR A 183 -4.20 5.64 8.22
CA TYR A 183 -4.60 6.43 7.04
C TYR A 183 -5.25 5.56 5.96
N ILE A 184 -4.72 4.36 5.80
CA ILE A 184 -5.14 3.36 4.86
C ILE A 184 -5.81 2.29 5.68
N ASN A 185 -7.14 2.24 5.59
CA ASN A 185 -7.83 1.04 6.02
C ASN A 185 -7.50 -0.04 5.00
N PHE A 186 -6.41 -0.79 5.24
CA PHE A 186 -5.98 -1.88 4.37
C PHE A 186 -7.10 -2.92 4.19
N VAL A 187 -8.01 -3.08 5.14
CA VAL A 187 -9.21 -3.90 4.95
C VAL A 187 -10.15 -3.31 3.90
N TYR A 188 -10.30 -1.99 3.85
CA TYR A 188 -11.07 -1.28 2.82
C TYR A 188 -10.39 -1.34 1.45
N LEU A 189 -9.05 -1.33 1.42
CA LEU A 189 -8.27 -1.56 0.21
C LEU A 189 -8.58 -2.95 -0.38
N ILE A 190 -8.52 -3.97 0.47
CA ILE A 190 -8.85 -5.36 0.12
C ILE A 190 -10.32 -5.50 -0.29
N ALA A 191 -11.26 -4.84 0.40
CA ALA A 191 -12.67 -4.85 0.04
C ALA A 191 -12.95 -4.18 -1.33
N ASN A 192 -12.19 -3.15 -1.70
CA ASN A 192 -12.34 -2.50 -3.01
C ASN A 192 -11.87 -3.37 -4.18
N LEU A 193 -10.94 -4.32 -3.95
CA LEU A 193 -10.59 -5.32 -4.97
C LEU A 193 -11.82 -6.17 -5.36
N GLN A 194 -12.72 -6.44 -4.41
CA GLN A 194 -13.93 -7.22 -4.66
C GLN A 194 -14.99 -6.40 -5.42
N ILE A 195 -15.10 -5.10 -5.13
CA ILE A 195 -16.06 -4.18 -5.78
C ILE A 195 -15.68 -3.93 -7.25
N GLN A 196 -14.39 -3.78 -7.57
CA GLN A 196 -13.95 -3.56 -8.96
C GLN A 196 -14.24 -4.76 -9.87
N LYS A 197 -14.21 -5.99 -9.34
CA LYS A 197 -14.58 -7.21 -10.06
C LYS A 197 -16.07 -7.27 -10.39
N GLY A 198 -16.94 -6.85 -9.47
CA GLY A 198 -18.39 -6.76 -9.71
C GLY A 198 -18.74 -5.81 -10.86
N ALA A 199 -18.16 -4.60 -10.86
CA ALA A 199 -18.42 -3.60 -11.89
C ALA A 199 -17.81 -3.92 -13.27
N TYR A 200 -16.75 -4.74 -13.33
CA TYR A 200 -16.17 -5.22 -14.60
C TYR A 200 -17.00 -6.37 -15.20
N ASN A 201 -17.53 -7.26 -14.36
CA ASN A 201 -18.38 -8.37 -14.82
C ASN A 201 -19.74 -7.88 -15.34
N GLU A 202 -20.37 -6.88 -14.70
CA GLU A 202 -21.61 -6.27 -15.19
C GLU A 202 -21.45 -5.64 -16.59
N LYS A 203 -20.27 -5.11 -16.93
CA LYS A 203 -20.00 -4.52 -18.26
C LYS A 203 -19.72 -5.54 -19.37
N LYS A 204 -19.57 -6.83 -19.05
CA LYS A 204 -19.39 -7.91 -20.03
C LYS A 204 -20.69 -8.65 -20.35
N GLU A 205 -21.75 -8.41 -19.58
CA GLU A 205 -23.06 -9.05 -19.73
C GLU A 205 -24.08 -8.20 -20.54
N ASP A 206 -23.70 -6.98 -20.95
CA ASP A 206 -24.44 -6.10 -21.87
C ASP A 206 -23.76 -6.02 -23.25
#